data_AF-A0A6P1LDG3-F1
#
_entry.id   AF-A0A6P1LDG3-F1
#
_cell.length_a   1.000
_cell.length_b   1.000
_cell.length_c   1.000
_cell.angle_alpha   90.00
_cell.angle_beta   90.00
_cell.angle_gamma   90.00
#
_symmetry.space_group_name_H-M   'P 1'
#
loop_
_entity.id
_entity.type
_entity.pdbx_description
1 polymer ?
#
loop_
_entity_poly.entity_id
_entity_poly.type
_entity_poly.pdbx_seq_one_letter_code
_entity_poly.pdbx_strand_id
1 'polypeptide(L)' 'MGWKIVEVVTGEHLNFFLDNLIILKENNKISIPIKDIDVLIIDNQRTKITIRLITELSSNNILTIICDSFTNPKVI' A
#
# COMPACT_ATOMS: atom_id res chain seq x y z
N MET A 1 -12.22 -12.18 -1.17
CA MET A 1 -13.03 -10.99 -0.88
C MET A 1 -12.56 -10.44 0.44
N GLY A 2 -11.81 -9.34 0.40
CA GLY A 2 -11.47 -8.57 1.58
C GLY A 2 -12.64 -7.67 1.98
N TRP A 3 -12.55 -7.06 3.16
CA TRP A 3 -13.53 -6.08 3.64
C TRP A 3 -12.88 -4.77 4.08
N LYS A 4 -11.54 -4.73 4.10
CA LYS A 4 -10.75 -3.58 4.52
C LYS A 4 -10.33 -2.76 3.31
N ILE A 5 -10.53 -1.45 3.43
CA ILE A 5 -9.86 -0.45 2.62
C ILE A 5 -8.65 0.01 3.42
N VAL A 6 -7.45 -0.17 2.85
CA VAL A 6 -6.19 0.19 3.50
C VAL A 6 -5.60 1.39 2.78
N GLU A 7 -5.40 2.49 3.51
CA GLU A 7 -4.77 3.69 3.01
C GLU A 7 -3.37 3.86 3.63
N VAL A 8 -2.36 4.03 2.79
CA VAL A 8 -0.97 4.22 3.17
C VAL A 8 -0.58 5.67 2.86
N VAL A 9 -0.82 6.56 3.83
CA VAL A 9 -0.40 7.98 3.78
C VAL A 9 1.07 8.13 4.20
N THR A 10 1.52 7.28 5.12
CA THR A 10 2.90 7.30 5.65
C THR A 10 3.42 5.87 5.75
N GLY A 11 4.44 5.55 4.95
CA GLY A 11 5.07 4.23 4.93
C GLY A 11 6.28 4.25 4.01
N GLU A 12 7.40 3.73 4.47
CA GLU A 12 8.65 3.75 3.70
C GLU A 12 8.75 2.54 2.79
N HIS A 13 8.34 1.37 3.28
CA HIS A 13 8.49 0.11 2.58
C HIS A 13 7.25 -0.77 2.73
N LEU A 14 6.70 -1.19 1.59
CA LEU A 14 5.60 -2.15 1.45
C LEU A 14 6.14 -3.48 0.93
N ASN A 15 6.05 -4.50 1.76
CA ASN A 15 6.53 -5.86 1.46
C ASN A 15 5.41 -6.88 1.62
N PHE A 16 5.56 -8.02 0.93
CA PHE A 16 4.71 -9.19 1.11
C PHE A 16 5.46 -10.27 1.90
N PHE A 17 4.88 -10.75 3.00
CA PHE A 17 5.47 -11.83 3.80
C PHE A 17 4.39 -12.68 4.47
N LEU A 18 4.45 -14.00 4.31
CA LEU A 18 3.49 -14.97 4.88
C LEU A 18 2.03 -14.54 4.69
N ASP A 19 1.63 -14.25 3.45
CA ASP A 19 0.28 -13.79 3.09
C ASP A 19 -0.18 -12.50 3.78
N ASN A 20 0.77 -11.73 4.30
CA ASN A 20 0.53 -10.42 4.88
C ASN A 20 1.19 -9.32 4.06
N LEU A 21 0.47 -8.21 3.93
CA LEU A 21 1.04 -6.91 3.63
C LEU A 21 1.79 -6.42 4.87
N ILE A 22 3.08 -6.19 4.72
CA ILE A 22 3.94 -5.61 5.73
C ILE A 22 4.20 -4.16 5.37
N ILE A 23 3.81 -3.25 6.26
CA ILE A 23 4.05 -1.82 6.15
C ILE A 23 5.10 -1.46 7.19
N LEU A 24 6.27 -1.01 6.71
CA LEU A 24 7.32 -0.47 7.57
C LEU A 24 7.20 1.06 7.59
N LYS A 25 7.07 1.61 8.79
CA LYS A 25 7.02 3.05 9.04
C LYS A 25 7.95 3.35 10.20
N GLU A 26 9.08 4.00 9.92
CA GLU A 26 10.11 4.33 10.92
C GLU A 26 10.49 3.08 11.74
N ASN A 27 10.15 3.05 13.03
CA ASN A 27 10.40 1.93 13.95
C ASN A 27 9.20 0.97 14.14
N ASN A 28 8.11 1.17 13.40
CA ASN A 28 6.91 0.37 13.53
C ASN A 28 6.71 -0.53 12.31
N LYS A 29 6.25 -1.76 12.59
CA LYS A 29 5.86 -2.75 11.61
C LYS A 29 4.38 -3.07 11.78
N ILE A 30 3.61 -2.83 10.73
CA ILE A 30 2.19 -3.20 10.66
C ILE A 30 2.07 -4.41 9.72
N SER A 31 1.30 -5.41 10.14
CA SER A 31 1.04 -6.61 9.35
C SER A 31 -0.47 -6.74 9.14
N ILE A 32 -0.90 -6.78 7.87
CA ILE A 32 -2.31 -6.91 7.50
C ILE A 32 -2.43 -8.14 6.58
N PRO A 33 -3.28 -9.13 6.92
CA PRO A 33 -3.52 -10.26 6.04
C PRO A 33 -4.07 -9.79 4.69
N ILE A 34 -3.45 -10.24 3.60
CA ILE A 34 -3.82 -9.85 2.22
C ILE A 34 -5.27 -10.22 1.92
N LYS A 35 -5.74 -11.36 2.43
CA LYS A 35 -7.14 -11.81 2.35
C LYS A 35 -8.15 -10.78 2.83
N ASP A 36 -7.79 -9.96 3.81
CA ASP A 36 -8.72 -8.99 4.40
C ASP A 36 -8.80 -7.70 3.59
N ILE A 37 -7.87 -7.46 2.68
CA ILE A 37 -7.74 -6.22 1.90
C ILE A 37 -8.56 -6.34 0.62
N ASP A 38 -9.43 -5.37 0.37
CA ASP A 38 -10.18 -5.27 -0.89
C ASP A 38 -9.64 -4.14 -1.77
N VAL A 39 -9.26 -3.04 -1.12
CA VAL A 39 -8.68 -1.85 -1.76
C VAL A 39 -7.42 -1.43 -0.99
N LEU A 40 -6.33 -1.19 -1.72
CA LEU A 40 -5.10 -0.60 -1.22
C LEU A 40 -4.86 0.75 -1.90
N ILE A 41 -4.83 1.83 -1.12
CA ILE A 41 -4.55 3.18 -1.59
C ILE A 41 -3.16 3.57 -1.11
N ILE A 42 -2.27 3.95 -2.03
CA ILE A 42 -0.90 4.39 -1.74
C ILE A 42 -0.85 5.89 -2.02
N ASP A 43 -0.88 6.70 -0.96
CA ASP A 43 -0.85 8.16 -1.02
C ASP A 43 0.48 8.71 -0.51
N ASN A 44 1.57 8.11 -1.00
CA ASN A 44 2.92 8.53 -0.65
C ASN A 44 3.92 8.10 -1.73
N GLN A 45 4.44 9.07 -2.48
CA GLN A 45 5.39 8.83 -3.56
C GLN A 45 6.77 8.35 -3.09
N ARG A 46 7.09 8.50 -1.80
CA ARG A 46 8.37 8.03 -1.24
C ARG A 46 8.32 6.55 -0.84
N THR A 47 7.13 5.93 -0.87
CA THR A 47 6.95 4.53 -0.51
C THR A 47 7.58 3.62 -1.55
N LYS A 48 8.38 2.66 -1.10
CA LYS A 48 8.95 1.61 -1.94
C LYS A 48 8.05 0.39 -1.91
N ILE A 49 7.71 -0.11 -3.09
CA ILE A 49 6.92 -1.34 -3.27
C ILE A 49 7.76 -2.40 -3.97
N THR A 50 7.60 -3.66 -3.56
CA THR A 50 8.27 -4.79 -4.21
C THR A 50 7.40 -5.36 -5.34
N ILE A 51 8.05 -5.82 -6.42
CA ILE A 51 7.33 -6.44 -7.54
C ILE A 51 6.49 -7.65 -7.10
N ARG A 52 7.00 -8.43 -6.13
CA ARG A 52 6.29 -9.57 -5.54
C ARG A 52 4.96 -9.15 -4.92
N LEU A 53 4.95 -8.05 -4.17
CA LEU A 53 3.71 -7.55 -3.57
C LEU A 53 2.69 -7.14 -4.65
N ILE A 54 3.13 -6.49 -5.72
CA ILE A 54 2.25 -6.11 -6.84
C ILE A 54 1.62 -7.35 -7.48
N THR A 55 2.42 -8.39 -7.76
CA THR A 55 1.91 -9.65 -8.34
C THR A 55 0.88 -10.31 -7.43
N GLU A 56 1.11 -10.32 -6.11
CA GLU A 56 0.18 -10.89 -5.14
C GLU A 56 -1.12 -10.09 -5.04
N LEU A 57 -1.04 -8.76 -5.00
CA LEU A 57 -2.22 -7.88 -5.01
C LEU A 57 -3.07 -8.14 -6.26
N SER A 58 -2.43 -8.24 -7.43
CA SER A 58 -3.12 -8.54 -8.70
C SER A 58 -3.73 -9.94 -8.70
N SER A 59 -3.04 -10.95 -8.16
CA SER A 59 -3.52 -12.34 -8.15
C SER A 59 -4.68 -12.55 -7.17
N ASN A 60 -4.77 -11.71 -6.14
CA ASN A 60 -5.85 -11.73 -5.15
C ASN A 60 -7.00 -10.77 -5.48
N ASN A 61 -7.02 -10.18 -6.70
CA ASN A 61 -8.03 -9.23 -7.16
C ASN A 61 -8.18 -8.00 -6.26
N ILE A 62 -7.08 -7.53 -5.67
CA ILE A 62 -7.07 -6.35 -4.79
C ILE A 62 -6.91 -5.10 -5.65
N LEU A 63 -7.88 -4.19 -5.55
CA LEU A 63 -7.81 -2.91 -6.23
C LEU A 63 -6.69 -2.07 -5.61
N THR A 64 -5.64 -1.80 -6.38
CA THR A 64 -4.53 -0.97 -5.93
C THR A 64 -4.57 0.38 -6.64
N ILE A 65 -4.66 1.46 -5.86
CA ILE A 65 -4.69 2.85 -6.34
C ILE A 65 -3.40 3.52 -5.88
N ILE A 66 -2.66 4.09 -6.84
CA ILE A 66 -1.44 4.86 -6.55
C ILE A 66 -1.78 6.33 -6.81
N CYS A 67 -1.71 7.15 -5.76
CA CYS A 67 -2.00 8.58 -5.86
C CYS A 67 -0.75 9.35 -6.29
N ASP A 68 -0.95 10.31 -7.18
CA ASP A 68 0.04 11.32 -7.49
C ASP A 68 0.07 12.39 -6.37
N SER A 69 1.20 13.06 -6.18
CA SER A 69 1.30 14.21 -5.30
C SER A 69 0.55 15.36 -5.97
N PHE A 70 -0.77 15.44 -5.79
CA PHE A 70 -1.51 16.65 -6.12
C PHE A 70 -1.08 17.76 -5.17
N THR A 71 0.09 18.35 -5.44
CA THR A 71 0.39 19.70 -5.00
C THR A 71 -0.63 20.60 -5.67
N ASN A 72 -1.58 21.09 -4.87
CA ASN A 72 -2.33 22.31 -5.18
C ASN A 72 -1.42 23.32 -5.88
N PRO A 73 -1.88 24.01 -6.94
CA PRO A 73 -1.04 24.90 -7.71
C PRO A 73 -0.45 25.97 -6.78
N LYS A 74 0.88 25.96 -6.61
CA LYS A 74 1.56 27.11 -6.04
C LYS A 74 1.62 28.16 -7.13
N VAL A 75 0.77 29.17 -7.00
CA VAL A 75 0.91 30.45 -7.68
C VAL A 75 2.24 31.02 -7.23
N ILE A 76 3.18 31.15 -8.17
CA ILE A 76 4.37 31.98 -8.05
C ILE A 76 4.03 33.33 -8.68
#